data_AF-A0A0D6GN55-F1
#
_entry.id   AF-A0A0D6GN55-F1
#
_cell.length_a   1.000
_cell.length_b   1.000
_cell.length_c   1.000
_cell.angle_alpha   90.00
_cell.angle_beta   90.00
_cell.angle_gamma   90.00
#
_symmetry.space_group_name_H-M   'P 1'
#
loop_
_entity.id
_entity.type
_entity.pdbx_description
1 polymer ?
#
loop_
_entity_poly.entity_id
_entity_poly.type
_entity_poly.pdbx_seq_one_letter_code
_entity_poly.pdbx_strand_id
1 'polypeptide(L)'
;MEKQAFDQPRIGKLDAGPLDSICDVGDISVGHCTLDDGALQTGVTVLRPHGGNPFLDKVPAAATVLNGFGKSTGLVQVQELGVLETPIALTNTFGVGTVANAQIRAAVAATPEIGRGMSTVNPLVFECNDGYLNDIQAMAVQESHYAQALAAADKRMAQGAVGAGRGMSCFSFKGGIGSASRVASIQPGLRHTVGALVLANFGRLPNLTVAGRPFGRRLADQLDRGLAQAGENAAIVPEKGSIILLVATDAPLDARQLRRLSLRAGAGLARTGSVFGHGSGDIALAFSTAYTVPQQAERPMPAIAMLHETRIDPLFEAAAEACEQAIIAALWQAEGVRGRDGHHRAAIREAAPDWRQWLADTEF
;
A
#
# COMPACT_ATOMS: atom_id res chain seq x y z
N MET A 1 -23.44 14.72 -3.38
CA MET A 1 -22.46 13.93 -2.61
C MET A 1 -21.09 14.42 -3.04
N GLU A 2 -20.48 15.32 -2.28
CA GLU A 2 -19.23 15.97 -2.68
C GLU A 2 -18.07 14.97 -2.63
N LYS A 3 -17.28 14.91 -3.71
CA LYS A 3 -15.94 14.31 -3.69
C LYS A 3 -15.18 15.00 -2.57
N GLN A 4 -14.74 14.27 -1.55
CA GLN A 4 -13.80 14.81 -0.58
C GLN A 4 -12.46 14.93 -1.31
N ALA A 5 -12.27 16.04 -2.03
CA ALA A 5 -11.04 16.31 -2.74
C ALA A 5 -9.98 16.62 -1.68
N PHE A 6 -9.09 15.66 -1.42
CA PHE A 6 -7.93 15.91 -0.56
C PHE A 6 -7.06 16.97 -1.22
N ASP A 7 -6.58 17.90 -0.40
CA ASP A 7 -5.68 18.95 -0.86
C ASP A 7 -4.27 18.39 -1.11
N GLN A 8 -4.09 17.78 -2.27
CA GLN A 8 -2.88 17.07 -2.68
C GLN A 8 -2.60 17.20 -4.18
N PRO A 9 -1.35 16.98 -4.65
CA PRO A 9 -1.02 16.97 -6.07
C PRO A 9 -1.81 15.89 -6.83
N ARG A 10 -2.31 16.25 -8.02
CA ARG A 10 -2.91 15.30 -8.96
C ARG A 10 -1.82 14.69 -9.84
N ILE A 11 -1.84 13.37 -9.95
CA ILE A 11 -0.94 12.58 -10.77
C ILE A 11 -1.69 11.93 -11.92
N GLY A 12 -1.08 11.93 -13.10
CA GLY A 12 -1.61 11.25 -14.28
C GLY A 12 -2.79 11.95 -14.94
N LYS A 13 -3.40 11.28 -15.91
CA LYS A 13 -4.50 11.82 -16.72
C LYS A 13 -5.79 11.01 -16.64
N LEU A 14 -5.73 9.79 -16.14
CA LEU A 14 -6.89 8.92 -16.07
C LEU A 14 -7.86 9.42 -14.99
N ASP A 15 -9.17 9.25 -15.24
CA ASP A 15 -10.21 9.54 -14.25
C ASP A 15 -10.06 8.61 -13.04
N ALA A 16 -10.32 9.13 -11.84
CA ALA A 16 -10.41 8.32 -10.63
C ALA A 16 -11.86 7.84 -10.39
N GLY A 17 -11.99 6.75 -9.63
CA GLY A 17 -13.26 6.36 -9.04
C GLY A 17 -13.79 7.40 -8.06
N PRO A 18 -15.00 7.20 -7.51
CA PRO A 18 -15.66 8.18 -6.65
C PRO A 18 -14.89 8.49 -5.36
N LEU A 19 -14.16 7.51 -4.81
CA LEU A 19 -13.38 7.67 -3.58
C LEU A 19 -11.90 8.01 -3.84
N ASP A 20 -11.42 7.91 -5.09
CA ASP A 20 -9.99 7.89 -5.45
C ASP A 20 -9.21 6.99 -4.48
N SER A 21 -9.65 5.74 -4.35
CA SER A 21 -9.16 4.78 -3.37
C SER A 21 -9.26 3.35 -3.89
N ILE A 22 -8.43 2.43 -3.38
CA ILE A 22 -8.54 0.99 -3.66
C ILE A 22 -9.95 0.45 -3.39
N CYS A 23 -10.68 1.07 -2.46
CA CYS A 23 -12.06 0.74 -2.13
C CYS A 23 -13.08 1.06 -3.23
N ASP A 24 -12.69 1.72 -4.32
CA ASP A 24 -13.51 1.86 -5.54
C ASP A 24 -13.63 0.54 -6.32
N VAL A 25 -12.83 -0.48 -6.02
CA VAL A 25 -12.85 -1.79 -6.69
C VAL A 25 -13.69 -2.79 -5.89
N GLY A 26 -14.76 -3.31 -6.53
CA GLY A 26 -15.61 -4.37 -5.97
C GLY A 26 -16.12 -4.05 -4.56
N ASP A 27 -16.07 -5.04 -3.67
CA ASP A 27 -16.48 -4.93 -2.26
C ASP A 27 -15.29 -4.74 -1.29
N ILE A 28 -14.15 -4.26 -1.80
CA ILE A 28 -12.96 -4.07 -0.97
C ILE A 28 -13.25 -3.07 0.16
N SER A 29 -12.83 -3.44 1.37
CA SER A 29 -12.86 -2.58 2.56
C SER A 29 -11.51 -2.63 3.27
N VAL A 30 -11.15 -1.55 3.94
CA VAL A 30 -9.87 -1.40 4.64
C VAL A 30 -10.11 -0.84 6.03
N GLY A 31 -9.45 -1.40 7.04
CA GLY A 31 -9.54 -0.97 8.43
C GLY A 31 -8.18 -0.84 9.09
N HIS A 32 -8.13 -0.04 10.15
CA HIS A 32 -6.89 0.32 10.84
C HIS A 32 -7.02 0.13 12.36
N CYS A 33 -5.94 -0.28 12.99
CA CYS A 33 -5.69 -0.14 14.41
C CYS A 33 -4.38 0.63 14.58
N THR A 34 -4.44 1.83 15.12
CA THR A 34 -3.31 2.74 15.29
C THR A 34 -2.87 2.73 16.76
N LEU A 35 -1.58 2.54 17.01
CA LEU A 35 -0.95 2.72 18.32
C LEU A 35 -0.13 4.01 18.28
N ASP A 36 -0.47 4.95 19.15
CA ASP A 36 0.09 6.31 19.16
C ASP A 36 0.48 6.79 20.57
N ASP A 37 1.11 5.92 21.36
CA ASP A 37 1.48 6.20 22.74
C ASP A 37 3.01 6.40 22.90
N GLY A 38 3.44 7.67 22.99
CA GLY A 38 4.84 8.02 23.25
C GLY A 38 5.80 7.44 22.20
N ALA A 39 6.65 6.49 22.62
CA ALA A 39 7.60 5.80 21.74
C ALA A 39 6.96 4.71 20.87
N LEU A 40 5.72 4.30 21.17
CA LEU A 40 4.96 3.33 20.40
C LEU A 40 4.19 4.06 19.30
N GLN A 41 4.72 4.01 18.07
CA GLN A 41 4.16 4.69 16.91
C GLN A 41 4.01 3.68 15.78
N THR A 42 3.04 2.78 15.90
CA THR A 42 2.89 1.63 14.99
C THR A 42 1.42 1.26 14.81
N GLY A 43 1.13 0.11 14.20
CA GLY A 43 -0.25 -0.34 14.04
C GLY A 43 -0.41 -1.48 13.07
N VAL A 44 -1.67 -1.80 12.81
CA VAL A 44 -2.08 -2.83 11.84
C VAL A 44 -3.08 -2.20 10.87
N THR A 45 -2.92 -2.49 9.58
CA THR A 45 -3.91 -2.19 8.55
C THR A 45 -4.37 -3.51 7.93
N VAL A 46 -5.67 -3.70 7.76
CA VAL A 46 -6.25 -4.91 7.17
C VAL A 46 -7.08 -4.54 5.95
N LEU A 47 -6.81 -5.17 4.82
CA LEU A 47 -7.61 -5.09 3.60
C LEU A 47 -8.40 -6.40 3.44
N ARG A 48 -9.72 -6.27 3.28
CA ARG A 48 -10.61 -7.39 2.94
C ARG A 48 -10.87 -7.35 1.44
N PRO A 49 -10.56 -8.41 0.69
CA PRO A 49 -10.78 -8.40 -0.76
C PRO A 49 -12.28 -8.47 -1.12
N HIS A 50 -13.13 -8.95 -0.20
CA HIS A 50 -14.60 -8.92 -0.26
C HIS A 50 -15.23 -9.11 1.13
N GLY A 51 -16.56 -9.00 1.21
CA GLY A 51 -17.33 -9.16 2.46
C GLY A 51 -17.52 -10.60 2.96
N GLY A 52 -17.32 -11.61 2.11
CA GLY A 52 -17.43 -13.04 2.46
C GLY A 52 -16.22 -13.65 3.18
N ASN A 53 -16.17 -14.98 3.21
CA ASN A 53 -15.08 -15.77 3.81
C ASN A 53 -13.99 -16.08 2.75
N PRO A 54 -12.81 -15.42 2.81
CA PRO A 54 -11.78 -15.58 1.77
C PRO A 54 -11.17 -16.98 1.73
N PHE A 55 -11.28 -17.77 2.80
CA PHE A 55 -10.81 -19.15 2.78
C PHE A 55 -11.72 -20.03 1.90
N LEU A 56 -13.04 -19.81 1.97
CA LEU A 56 -14.03 -20.58 1.21
C LEU A 56 -14.20 -20.06 -0.22
N ASP A 57 -14.09 -18.75 -0.41
CA ASP A 57 -14.20 -18.05 -1.69
C ASP A 57 -12.90 -17.28 -1.94
N LYS A 58 -11.89 -17.97 -2.47
CA LYS A 58 -10.56 -17.40 -2.66
C LYS A 58 -10.52 -16.38 -3.78
N VAL A 59 -9.57 -15.46 -3.73
CA VAL A 59 -9.48 -14.34 -4.68
C VAL A 59 -8.25 -14.49 -5.56
N PRO A 60 -8.35 -14.44 -6.90
CA PRO A 60 -7.20 -14.57 -7.78
C PRO A 60 -6.19 -13.45 -7.52
N ALA A 61 -4.91 -13.81 -7.38
CA ALA A 61 -3.85 -12.87 -7.06
C ALA A 61 -2.46 -13.34 -7.52
N ALA A 62 -1.54 -12.40 -7.59
CA ALA A 62 -0.12 -12.68 -7.76
C ALA A 62 0.74 -11.56 -7.19
N ALA A 63 1.95 -11.91 -6.77
CA ALA A 63 2.92 -10.97 -6.22
C ALA A 63 4.16 -10.81 -7.11
N THR A 64 4.84 -9.67 -6.96
CA THR A 64 6.15 -9.39 -7.55
C THR A 64 7.03 -8.76 -6.49
N VAL A 65 8.19 -9.38 -6.25
CA VAL A 65 9.25 -8.81 -5.41
C VAL A 65 10.13 -7.94 -6.32
N LEU A 66 10.12 -6.62 -6.09
CA LEU A 66 10.97 -5.67 -6.81
C LEU A 66 12.35 -5.59 -6.15
N ASN A 67 12.39 -5.55 -4.81
CA ASN A 67 13.59 -5.77 -4.01
C ASN A 67 13.26 -6.55 -2.73
N GLY A 68 14.06 -7.58 -2.44
CA GLY A 68 13.73 -8.65 -1.49
C GLY A 68 14.13 -8.40 -0.03
N PHE A 69 14.42 -7.16 0.38
CA PHE A 69 14.85 -6.87 1.76
C PHE A 69 13.70 -6.91 2.80
N GLY A 70 12.50 -7.36 2.41
CA GLY A 70 11.31 -7.47 3.28
C GLY A 70 11.12 -8.86 3.93
N LYS A 71 10.32 -8.93 4.99
CA LYS A 71 10.05 -10.13 5.81
C LYS A 71 8.57 -10.53 5.75
N SER A 72 7.93 -10.27 4.60
CA SER A 72 6.52 -10.64 4.37
C SER A 72 6.31 -12.15 4.36
N THR A 73 5.13 -12.63 4.77
CA THR A 73 4.77 -14.05 4.81
C THR A 73 3.62 -14.38 3.86
N GLY A 74 3.55 -15.64 3.43
CA GLY A 74 2.48 -16.20 2.60
C GLY A 74 2.68 -16.10 1.08
N LEU A 75 3.76 -15.47 0.62
CA LEU A 75 4.04 -15.25 -0.81
C LEU A 75 4.28 -16.52 -1.62
N VAL A 76 4.86 -17.56 -1.00
CA VAL A 76 5.16 -18.82 -1.68
C VAL A 76 3.88 -19.49 -2.19
N GLN A 77 2.84 -19.59 -1.36
CA GLN A 77 1.57 -20.19 -1.77
C GLN A 77 0.78 -19.28 -2.73
N VAL A 78 0.88 -17.96 -2.60
CA VAL A 78 0.30 -17.03 -3.60
C VAL A 78 0.95 -17.24 -4.97
N GLN A 79 2.27 -17.47 -5.02
CA GLN A 79 2.98 -17.75 -6.26
C GLN A 79 2.58 -19.09 -6.89
N GLU A 80 2.38 -20.12 -6.07
CA GLU A 80 2.02 -21.46 -6.53
C GLU A 80 0.55 -21.57 -6.97
N LEU A 81 -0.37 -21.09 -6.14
CA LEU A 81 -1.81 -21.29 -6.32
C LEU A 81 -2.50 -20.10 -7.00
N GLY A 82 -1.85 -18.94 -7.06
CA GLY A 82 -2.41 -17.75 -7.71
C GLY A 82 -3.65 -17.19 -7.03
N VAL A 83 -3.78 -17.37 -5.71
CA VAL A 83 -4.97 -16.97 -4.95
C VAL A 83 -4.64 -16.45 -3.54
N LEU A 84 -5.51 -15.60 -3.01
CA LEU A 84 -5.60 -15.16 -1.61
C LEU A 84 -6.65 -16.01 -0.89
N GLU A 85 -6.35 -16.45 0.33
CA GLU A 85 -7.30 -17.20 1.16
C GLU A 85 -7.50 -16.61 2.58
N THR A 86 -6.92 -15.43 2.82
CA THR A 86 -7.12 -14.61 4.01
C THR A 86 -7.26 -13.14 3.61
N PRO A 87 -7.75 -12.25 4.49
CA PRO A 87 -7.52 -10.81 4.32
C PRO A 87 -6.02 -10.53 4.18
N ILE A 88 -5.66 -9.40 3.55
CA ILE A 88 -4.28 -8.93 3.48
C ILE A 88 -4.04 -8.06 4.72
N ALA A 89 -2.95 -8.29 5.45
CA ALA A 89 -2.59 -7.44 6.59
C ALA A 89 -1.23 -6.75 6.37
N LEU A 90 -1.12 -5.54 6.89
CA LEU A 90 0.10 -4.73 6.90
C LEU A 90 0.45 -4.39 8.36
N THR A 91 1.72 -4.40 8.72
CA THR A 91 2.23 -4.05 10.06
C THR A 91 3.70 -3.65 10.01
N ASN A 92 4.37 -3.51 11.15
CA ASN A 92 5.82 -3.35 11.22
C ASN A 92 6.58 -4.67 11.05
N THR A 93 7.88 -4.61 10.73
CA THR A 93 8.72 -5.80 10.46
C THR A 93 8.65 -6.88 11.54
N PHE A 94 8.67 -6.50 12.83
CA PHE A 94 8.67 -7.46 13.94
C PHE A 94 7.26 -7.92 14.32
N GLY A 95 6.22 -7.24 13.84
CA GLY A 95 4.82 -7.61 14.04
C GLY A 95 4.30 -8.71 13.10
N VAL A 96 5.04 -9.06 12.04
CA VAL A 96 4.58 -10.03 11.01
C VAL A 96 4.14 -11.36 11.63
N GLY A 97 4.95 -11.93 12.52
CA GLY A 97 4.65 -13.22 13.16
C GLY A 97 3.37 -13.16 13.99
N THR A 98 3.20 -12.12 14.80
CA THR A 98 2.00 -11.91 15.63
C THR A 98 0.75 -11.77 14.78
N VAL A 99 0.79 -10.95 13.72
CA VAL A 99 -0.36 -10.72 12.84
C VAL A 99 -0.70 -11.97 12.02
N ALA A 100 0.31 -12.74 11.60
CA ALA A 100 0.09 -14.01 10.91
C ALA A 100 -0.61 -15.03 11.83
N ASN A 101 -0.20 -15.12 13.10
CA ASN A 101 -0.88 -15.97 14.07
C ASN A 101 -2.33 -15.53 14.30
N ALA A 102 -2.56 -14.22 14.41
CA ALA A 102 -3.92 -13.66 14.54
C ALA A 102 -4.81 -13.97 13.34
N GLN A 103 -4.27 -13.89 12.11
CA GLN A 103 -4.98 -14.28 10.88
C GLN A 103 -5.37 -15.75 10.88
N ILE A 104 -4.44 -16.64 11.24
CA ILE A 104 -4.71 -18.08 11.34
C ILE A 104 -5.84 -18.34 12.36
N ARG A 105 -5.76 -17.73 13.55
CA ARG A 105 -6.81 -17.87 14.57
C ARG A 105 -8.16 -17.35 14.10
N ALA A 106 -8.19 -16.20 13.44
CA ALA A 106 -9.42 -15.64 12.90
C ALA A 106 -10.04 -16.55 11.81
N ALA A 107 -9.21 -17.12 10.93
CA ALA A 107 -9.65 -18.06 9.91
C ALA A 107 -10.21 -19.35 10.54
N VAL A 108 -9.53 -19.93 11.53
CA VAL A 108 -10.01 -21.12 12.26
C VAL A 108 -11.31 -20.83 13.03
N ALA A 109 -11.45 -19.64 13.63
CA ALA A 109 -12.68 -19.25 14.30
C ALA A 109 -13.86 -19.13 13.31
N ALA A 110 -13.62 -18.61 12.10
CA ALA A 110 -14.63 -18.50 11.05
C ALA A 110 -14.92 -19.84 10.35
N THR A 111 -13.93 -20.73 10.26
CA THR A 111 -14.00 -22.04 9.61
C THR A 111 -13.29 -23.10 10.49
N PRO A 112 -13.98 -23.69 11.49
CA PRO A 112 -13.36 -24.63 12.44
C PRO A 112 -12.73 -25.88 11.82
N GLU A 113 -13.12 -26.24 10.60
CA GLU A 113 -12.57 -27.38 9.86
C GLU A 113 -11.13 -27.16 9.34
N ILE A 114 -10.62 -25.92 9.33
CA ILE A 114 -9.24 -25.61 8.91
C ILE A 114 -8.23 -26.39 9.77
N GLY A 115 -7.33 -27.13 9.11
CA GLY A 115 -6.36 -27.99 9.80
C GLY A 115 -6.97 -29.20 10.53
N ARG A 116 -8.23 -29.53 10.21
CA ARG A 116 -8.97 -30.71 10.65
C ARG A 116 -9.55 -31.42 9.43
N GLY A 117 -10.82 -31.17 9.09
CA GLY A 117 -11.47 -31.70 7.90
C GLY A 117 -11.10 -30.99 6.59
N MET A 118 -10.45 -29.82 6.67
CA MET A 118 -9.97 -29.04 5.53
C MET A 118 -8.46 -28.77 5.63
N SER A 119 -7.88 -28.24 4.54
CA SER A 119 -6.48 -27.81 4.49
C SER A 119 -6.14 -26.80 5.60
N THR A 120 -4.84 -26.61 5.83
CA THR A 120 -4.36 -25.45 6.59
C THR A 120 -4.66 -24.14 5.85
N VAL A 121 -4.33 -23.01 6.47
CA VAL A 121 -4.55 -21.67 5.92
C VAL A 121 -3.24 -20.91 5.79
N ASN A 122 -3.08 -20.17 4.70
CA ASN A 122 -1.95 -19.31 4.40
C ASN A 122 -2.22 -17.87 4.85
N PRO A 123 -1.67 -17.40 5.98
CA PRO A 123 -1.74 -15.99 6.34
C PRO A 123 -0.93 -15.15 5.34
N LEU A 124 -1.45 -13.98 4.99
CA LEU A 124 -0.79 -13.05 4.07
C LEU A 124 -0.58 -11.70 4.76
N VAL A 125 0.66 -11.52 5.22
CA VAL A 125 1.09 -10.34 5.99
C VAL A 125 2.32 -9.71 5.34
N PHE A 126 2.23 -8.42 5.11
CA PHE A 126 3.33 -7.58 4.63
C PHE A 126 3.76 -6.57 5.68
N GLU A 127 4.92 -5.95 5.46
CA GLU A 127 5.51 -5.07 6.46
C GLU A 127 6.38 -3.95 5.88
N CYS A 128 6.63 -2.94 6.71
CA CYS A 128 7.73 -1.99 6.57
C CYS A 128 8.36 -1.75 7.94
N ASN A 129 9.61 -1.27 7.97
CA ASN A 129 10.31 -0.97 9.22
C ASN A 129 10.03 0.47 9.71
N ASP A 130 9.27 0.60 10.80
CA ASP A 130 8.96 1.89 11.45
C ASP A 130 9.94 2.29 12.56
N GLY A 131 11.04 1.56 12.73
CA GLY A 131 11.96 1.71 13.86
C GLY A 131 12.66 3.07 13.98
N TYR A 132 12.47 4.00 13.05
CA TYR A 132 12.90 5.40 13.24
C TYR A 132 12.01 6.14 14.24
N LEU A 133 10.68 6.01 14.12
CA LEU A 133 9.72 6.65 15.02
C LEU A 133 9.23 5.71 16.12
N ASN A 134 9.10 4.43 15.80
CA ASN A 134 8.59 3.42 16.71
C ASN A 134 9.70 2.74 17.51
N ASP A 135 9.45 2.40 18.77
CA ASP A 135 10.18 1.35 19.46
C ASP A 135 9.74 -0.03 18.94
N ILE A 136 10.31 -0.41 17.79
CA ILE A 136 10.01 -1.70 17.16
C ILE A 136 10.45 -2.88 18.03
N GLN A 137 11.40 -2.68 18.95
CA GLN A 137 11.89 -3.74 19.85
C GLN A 137 10.96 -4.02 21.01
N ALA A 138 10.08 -3.08 21.36
CA ALA A 138 8.98 -3.33 22.30
C ALA A 138 7.98 -4.37 21.78
N MET A 139 7.97 -4.65 20.47
CA MET A 139 7.06 -5.63 19.82
C MET A 139 5.59 -5.43 20.23
N ALA A 140 5.16 -4.17 20.31
CA ALA A 140 3.87 -3.80 20.90
C ALA A 140 2.63 -4.25 20.10
N VAL A 141 2.79 -4.74 18.87
CA VAL A 141 1.68 -5.29 18.08
C VAL A 141 1.21 -6.61 18.68
N GLN A 142 -0.09 -6.69 19.01
CA GLN A 142 -0.76 -7.84 19.58
C GLN A 142 -1.81 -8.40 18.60
N GLU A 143 -2.26 -9.63 18.83
CA GLU A 143 -3.32 -10.26 18.02
C GLU A 143 -4.64 -9.47 18.06
N SER A 144 -4.95 -8.82 19.18
CA SER A 144 -6.11 -7.94 19.36
C SER A 144 -6.10 -6.75 18.39
N HIS A 145 -4.93 -6.20 18.05
CA HIS A 145 -4.80 -5.09 17.11
C HIS A 145 -5.18 -5.50 15.68
N TYR A 146 -4.87 -6.74 15.28
CA TYR A 146 -5.37 -7.29 14.02
C TYR A 146 -6.90 -7.44 14.03
N ALA A 147 -7.46 -7.99 15.10
CA ALA A 147 -8.91 -8.16 15.23
C ALA A 147 -9.65 -6.81 15.18
N GLN A 148 -9.12 -5.78 15.85
CA GLN A 148 -9.65 -4.41 15.81
C GLN A 148 -9.58 -3.82 14.39
N ALA A 149 -8.44 -3.93 13.71
CA ALA A 149 -8.29 -3.45 12.34
C ALA A 149 -9.22 -4.17 11.36
N LEU A 150 -9.40 -5.49 11.52
CA LEU A 150 -10.34 -6.28 10.71
C LEU A 150 -11.80 -5.85 10.94
N ALA A 151 -12.18 -5.62 12.20
CA ALA A 151 -13.53 -5.19 12.56
C ALA A 151 -13.84 -3.76 12.09
N ALA A 152 -12.83 -2.89 12.04
CA ALA A 152 -12.95 -1.51 11.59
C ALA A 152 -12.92 -1.34 10.06
N ALA A 153 -12.90 -2.43 9.27
CA ALA A 153 -12.78 -2.34 7.83
C ALA A 153 -14.03 -1.73 7.17
N ASP A 154 -13.84 -0.62 6.45
CA ASP A 154 -14.90 0.13 5.78
C ASP A 154 -14.51 0.52 4.34
N LYS A 155 -15.47 0.99 3.55
CA LYS A 155 -15.23 1.60 2.22
C LYS A 155 -14.46 2.92 2.32
N ARG A 156 -14.73 3.71 3.37
CA ARG A 156 -14.05 4.96 3.65
C ARG A 156 -12.91 4.70 4.62
N MET A 157 -11.69 4.71 4.10
CA MET A 157 -10.50 4.51 4.91
C MET A 157 -9.72 5.81 5.08
N ALA A 158 -9.09 5.96 6.24
CA ALA A 158 -8.14 7.03 6.49
C ALA A 158 -6.81 6.75 5.77
N GLN A 159 -6.04 7.81 5.49
CA GLN A 159 -4.72 7.73 4.88
C GLN A 159 -3.73 8.54 5.73
N GLY A 160 -2.44 8.48 5.41
CA GLY A 160 -1.36 9.11 6.16
C GLY A 160 -0.88 8.27 7.34
N ALA A 161 -0.76 8.91 8.50
CA ALA A 161 -0.14 8.36 9.71
C ALA A 161 -1.07 7.48 10.55
N VAL A 162 -1.71 6.47 9.92
CA VAL A 162 -2.70 5.58 10.54
C VAL A 162 -2.35 4.11 10.34
N GLY A 163 -2.83 3.24 11.23
CA GLY A 163 -2.63 1.79 11.16
C GLY A 163 -1.15 1.44 11.05
N ALA A 164 -0.83 0.54 10.12
CA ALA A 164 0.57 0.19 9.80
C ALA A 164 1.42 1.38 9.36
N GLY A 165 0.81 2.46 8.85
CA GLY A 165 1.50 3.66 8.41
C GLY A 165 1.95 4.61 9.53
N ARG A 166 1.56 4.36 10.79
CA ARG A 166 1.75 5.30 11.90
C ARG A 166 3.19 5.74 12.08
N GLY A 167 4.15 4.82 12.12
CA GLY A 167 5.57 5.13 12.33
C GLY A 167 6.41 5.23 11.05
N MET A 168 5.78 5.19 9.86
CA MET A 168 6.51 5.16 8.60
C MET A 168 7.05 6.53 8.18
N SER A 169 8.20 6.53 7.50
CA SER A 169 8.90 7.70 6.96
C SER A 169 9.07 7.58 5.45
N CYS A 170 8.73 8.62 4.68
CA CYS A 170 8.88 8.61 3.23
C CYS A 170 9.55 9.90 2.74
N PHE A 171 10.61 9.79 1.94
CA PHE A 171 11.44 10.89 1.47
C PHE A 171 11.92 11.83 2.58
N SER A 172 12.25 11.28 3.75
CA SER A 172 12.63 12.00 4.99
C SER A 172 11.51 12.79 5.68
N PHE A 173 10.29 12.77 5.13
CA PHE A 173 9.08 13.28 5.75
C PHE A 173 8.24 12.15 6.32
N LYS A 174 7.09 12.51 6.91
CA LYS A 174 6.12 11.50 7.32
C LYS A 174 5.54 10.80 6.09
N GLY A 175 5.58 9.46 6.11
CA GLY A 175 4.89 8.59 5.15
C GLY A 175 3.70 7.88 5.77
N GLY A 176 3.36 6.70 5.26
CA GLY A 176 2.30 5.86 5.83
C GLY A 176 1.37 5.26 4.79
N ILE A 177 0.08 5.19 5.11
CA ILE A 177 -0.94 4.64 4.23
C ILE A 177 -1.29 5.66 3.15
N GLY A 178 -1.37 5.23 1.90
CA GLY A 178 -1.91 6.06 0.82
C GLY A 178 -2.66 5.23 -0.18
N SER A 179 -3.55 5.85 -0.94
CA SER A 179 -4.42 5.16 -1.87
C SER A 179 -4.91 6.05 -2.99
N ALA A 180 -5.25 5.41 -4.11
CA ALA A 180 -5.79 6.03 -5.29
C ALA A 180 -6.54 4.99 -6.11
N SER A 181 -7.35 5.43 -7.07
CA SER A 181 -7.91 4.57 -8.11
C SER A 181 -7.89 5.24 -9.48
N ARG A 182 -7.89 4.45 -10.54
CA ARG A 182 -8.00 4.91 -11.93
C ARG A 182 -8.97 4.04 -12.71
N VAL A 183 -9.75 4.67 -13.58
CA VAL A 183 -10.66 4.00 -14.50
C VAL A 183 -9.93 3.77 -15.82
N ALA A 184 -9.67 2.52 -16.14
CA ALA A 184 -9.07 2.09 -17.40
C ALA A 184 -10.16 1.87 -18.47
N SER A 185 -10.03 2.55 -19.60
CA SER A 185 -10.90 2.34 -20.77
C SER A 185 -10.30 1.27 -21.69
N ILE A 186 -10.90 0.08 -21.73
CA ILE A 186 -10.37 -1.06 -22.49
C ILE A 186 -10.73 -0.96 -23.97
N GLN A 187 -11.99 -0.63 -24.25
CA GLN A 187 -12.57 -0.41 -25.57
C GLN A 187 -13.87 0.39 -25.40
N PRO A 188 -14.49 0.91 -26.47
CA PRO A 188 -15.76 1.63 -26.36
C PRO A 188 -16.79 0.84 -25.55
N GLY A 189 -17.30 1.44 -24.48
CA GLY A 189 -18.30 0.84 -23.58
C GLY A 189 -17.77 -0.16 -22.54
N LEU A 190 -16.50 -0.57 -22.57
CA LEU A 190 -15.90 -1.45 -21.56
C LEU A 190 -14.83 -0.72 -20.75
N ARG A 191 -15.08 -0.61 -19.45
CA ARG A 191 -14.18 0.04 -18.50
C ARG A 191 -13.99 -0.84 -17.28
N HIS A 192 -12.82 -0.75 -16.69
CA HIS A 192 -12.46 -1.43 -15.45
C HIS A 192 -11.80 -0.43 -14.50
N THR A 193 -11.90 -0.70 -13.21
CA THR A 193 -11.24 0.11 -12.18
C THR A 193 -9.97 -0.60 -11.75
N VAL A 194 -8.90 0.17 -11.57
CA VAL A 194 -7.67 -0.26 -10.90
C VAL A 194 -7.46 0.61 -9.67
N GLY A 195 -7.42 -0.02 -8.50
CA GLY A 195 -7.19 0.61 -7.22
C GLY A 195 -5.79 0.29 -6.68
N ALA A 196 -5.19 1.21 -5.94
CA ALA A 196 -3.91 1.02 -5.27
C ALA A 196 -4.00 1.42 -3.79
N LEU A 197 -3.37 0.64 -2.91
CA LEU A 197 -3.10 0.98 -1.52
C LEU A 197 -1.61 0.74 -1.25
N VAL A 198 -0.94 1.70 -0.64
CA VAL A 198 0.49 1.63 -0.35
C VAL A 198 0.77 1.81 1.13
N LEU A 199 1.84 1.17 1.60
CA LEU A 199 2.51 1.48 2.86
C LEU A 199 3.86 2.13 2.54
N ALA A 200 3.89 3.45 2.43
CA ALA A 200 5.06 4.19 1.96
C ALA A 200 6.05 4.45 3.11
N ASN A 201 7.22 3.82 3.04
CA ASN A 201 8.30 3.97 4.02
C ASN A 201 9.69 4.07 3.35
N PHE A 202 9.84 4.80 2.24
CA PHE A 202 11.06 4.76 1.42
C PHE A 202 11.51 6.12 0.91
N GLY A 203 12.66 6.15 0.22
CA GLY A 203 13.11 7.32 -0.54
C GLY A 203 13.93 8.30 0.28
N ARG A 204 14.78 9.05 -0.45
CA ARG A 204 15.57 10.17 0.08
C ARG A 204 15.06 11.46 -0.51
N LEU A 205 15.01 12.53 0.29
CA LEU A 205 14.39 13.80 -0.10
C LEU A 205 14.80 14.27 -1.52
N PRO A 206 16.08 14.35 -1.91
CA PRO A 206 16.46 14.88 -3.23
C PRO A 206 15.92 14.08 -4.43
N ASN A 207 15.50 12.83 -4.22
CA ASN A 207 14.96 11.99 -5.26
C ASN A 207 13.45 12.19 -5.48
N LEU A 208 12.74 12.77 -4.51
CA LEU A 208 11.29 12.91 -4.56
C LEU A 208 10.88 13.63 -5.85
N THR A 209 10.10 12.92 -6.66
CA THR A 209 9.51 13.41 -7.89
C THR A 209 7.99 13.46 -7.71
N VAL A 210 7.38 14.58 -8.09
CA VAL A 210 5.93 14.80 -7.98
C VAL A 210 5.44 15.29 -9.32
N ALA A 211 4.51 14.55 -9.95
CA ALA A 211 4.00 14.86 -11.28
C ALA A 211 5.12 15.05 -12.33
N GLY A 212 6.19 14.25 -12.25
CA GLY A 212 7.36 14.34 -13.12
C GLY A 212 8.32 15.50 -12.83
N ARG A 213 8.07 16.30 -11.78
CA ARG A 213 8.93 17.44 -11.39
C ARG A 213 9.92 17.05 -10.30
N PRO A 214 11.15 17.60 -10.29
CA PRO A 214 12.18 17.31 -9.28
C PRO A 214 11.91 18.03 -7.93
N PHE A 215 10.73 17.80 -7.37
CA PHE A 215 10.20 18.47 -6.18
C PHE A 215 11.17 18.39 -4.99
N GLY A 216 11.75 17.21 -4.78
CA GLY A 216 12.67 16.93 -3.70
C GLY A 216 13.95 17.76 -3.73
N ARG A 217 14.49 18.05 -4.91
CA ARG A 217 15.69 18.90 -5.07
C ARG A 217 15.38 20.35 -4.68
N ARG A 218 14.28 20.89 -5.20
CA ARG A 218 13.84 22.25 -4.87
C ARG A 218 13.60 22.41 -3.36
N LEU A 219 12.97 21.42 -2.74
CA LEU A 219 12.71 21.45 -1.31
C LEU A 219 14.00 21.30 -0.49
N ALA A 220 14.92 20.42 -0.89
CA ALA A 220 16.23 20.30 -0.25
C ALA A 220 17.01 21.62 -0.32
N ASP A 221 17.08 22.27 -1.49
CA ASP A 221 17.78 23.55 -1.66
C ASP A 221 17.21 24.66 -0.77
N GLN A 222 15.89 24.68 -0.55
CA GLN A 222 15.25 25.65 0.34
C GLN A 222 15.56 25.37 1.81
N LEU A 223 15.50 24.10 2.22
CA LEU A 223 15.84 23.69 3.58
C LEU A 223 17.32 23.95 3.88
N ASP A 224 18.22 23.66 2.94
CA ASP A 224 19.66 23.92 3.07
C ASP A 224 19.95 25.42 3.14
N ARG A 225 19.24 26.28 2.39
CA ARG A 225 19.35 27.75 2.56
C ARG A 225 18.87 28.21 3.94
N GLY A 226 17.85 27.57 4.51
CA GLY A 226 17.40 27.80 5.88
C GLY A 226 18.40 27.31 6.93
N LEU A 227 19.01 26.15 6.71
CA LEU A 227 20.00 25.53 7.61
C LEU A 227 21.39 26.16 7.51
N ALA A 228 21.79 26.69 6.36
CA ALA A 228 23.01 27.48 6.20
C ALA A 228 22.98 28.79 7.02
N GLN A 229 21.79 29.28 7.38
CA GLN A 229 21.62 30.35 8.37
C GLN A 229 21.68 29.85 9.83
N ALA A 230 21.58 28.53 10.06
CA ALA A 230 21.51 27.89 11.39
C ALA A 230 22.70 26.96 11.73
N GLY A 231 23.64 26.70 10.80
CA GLY A 231 24.98 26.18 11.11
C GLY A 231 25.15 24.67 11.33
N GLU A 232 24.33 23.78 10.76
CA GLU A 232 24.45 22.32 10.96
C GLU A 232 24.72 21.52 9.66
N ASN A 233 25.68 20.58 9.72
CA ASN A 233 26.08 19.69 8.62
C ASN A 233 25.27 18.37 8.64
N ALA A 234 24.48 18.10 7.59
CA ALA A 234 23.74 16.84 7.44
C ALA A 234 24.60 15.74 6.78
N ALA A 235 24.89 14.65 7.51
CA ALA A 235 25.58 13.48 6.98
C ALA A 235 24.70 12.70 5.98
N ILE A 236 25.32 12.08 4.96
CA ILE A 236 24.63 11.24 3.96
C ILE A 236 24.18 9.93 4.61
N VAL A 237 22.90 9.86 5.01
CA VAL A 237 22.31 8.62 5.56
C VAL A 237 21.91 7.69 4.40
N PRO A 238 22.35 6.41 4.40
CA PRO A 238 21.93 5.43 3.41
C PRO A 238 20.41 5.22 3.40
N GLU A 239 19.84 4.94 2.23
CA GLU A 239 18.42 4.60 2.09
C GLU A 239 18.15 3.22 2.72
N LYS A 240 17.31 3.19 3.77
CA LYS A 240 16.92 1.98 4.51
C LYS A 240 15.39 1.82 4.55
N GLY A 241 14.73 2.26 3.48
CA GLY A 241 13.27 2.31 3.37
C GLY A 241 12.61 0.96 3.16
N SER A 242 11.32 0.92 2.85
CA SER A 242 10.56 -0.22 2.30
C SER A 242 9.23 0.31 1.76
N ILE A 243 8.58 -0.42 0.84
CA ILE A 243 7.22 -0.10 0.44
C ILE A 243 6.45 -1.35 0.02
N ILE A 244 5.21 -1.44 0.50
CA ILE A 244 4.24 -2.44 0.03
C ILE A 244 3.25 -1.76 -0.90
N LEU A 245 3.01 -2.35 -2.06
CA LEU A 245 2.05 -1.87 -3.06
C LEU A 245 0.98 -2.93 -3.29
N LEU A 246 -0.23 -2.69 -2.81
CA LEU A 246 -1.39 -3.53 -3.10
C LEU A 246 -2.17 -2.91 -4.26
N VAL A 247 -2.42 -3.71 -5.30
CA VAL A 247 -3.18 -3.32 -6.50
C VAL A 247 -4.40 -4.22 -6.62
N ALA A 248 -5.57 -3.63 -6.86
CA ALA A 248 -6.81 -4.35 -7.07
C ALA A 248 -7.43 -3.95 -8.41
N THR A 249 -8.16 -4.87 -9.04
CA THR A 249 -8.98 -4.53 -10.22
C THR A 249 -10.27 -5.33 -10.27
N ASP A 250 -11.30 -4.77 -10.92
CA ASP A 250 -12.54 -5.49 -11.25
C ASP A 250 -12.46 -6.19 -12.63
N ALA A 251 -11.32 -6.10 -13.31
CA ALA A 251 -11.09 -6.79 -14.57
C ALA A 251 -10.89 -8.30 -14.36
N PRO A 252 -11.49 -9.18 -15.20
CA PRO A 252 -11.30 -10.63 -15.12
C PRO A 252 -9.90 -11.00 -15.62
N LEU A 253 -8.97 -11.19 -14.68
CA LEU A 253 -7.57 -11.51 -14.94
C LEU A 253 -7.17 -12.80 -14.25
N ASP A 254 -6.39 -13.64 -14.95
CA ASP A 254 -5.75 -14.80 -14.36
C ASP A 254 -4.50 -14.43 -13.51
N ALA A 255 -3.95 -15.40 -12.77
CA ALA A 255 -2.78 -15.17 -11.92
C ALA A 255 -1.54 -14.67 -12.69
N ARG A 256 -1.35 -15.10 -13.94
CA ARG A 256 -0.21 -14.67 -14.78
C ARG A 256 -0.39 -13.21 -15.20
N GLN A 257 -1.61 -12.82 -15.60
CA GLN A 257 -1.96 -11.44 -15.93
C GLN A 257 -1.85 -10.53 -14.70
N LEU A 258 -2.30 -11.00 -13.54
CA LEU A 258 -2.14 -10.29 -12.27
C LEU A 258 -0.67 -10.11 -11.91
N ARG A 259 0.21 -11.08 -12.18
CA ARG A 259 1.66 -10.92 -11.99
C ARG A 259 2.24 -9.83 -12.90
N ARG A 260 1.73 -9.70 -14.12
CA ARG A 260 2.13 -8.60 -15.03
C ARG A 260 1.63 -7.26 -14.49
N LEU A 261 0.41 -7.21 -13.95
CA LEU A 261 -0.18 -6.01 -13.34
C LEU A 261 0.60 -5.58 -12.09
N SER A 262 0.94 -6.51 -11.18
CA SER A 262 1.73 -6.20 -9.97
C SER A 262 3.09 -5.60 -10.30
N LEU A 263 3.74 -6.07 -11.38
CA LEU A 263 5.01 -5.50 -11.83
C LEU A 263 4.88 -4.01 -12.24
N ARG A 264 3.71 -3.56 -12.70
CA ARG A 264 3.47 -2.15 -13.08
C ARG A 264 3.37 -1.21 -11.89
N ALA A 265 3.09 -1.73 -10.69
CA ALA A 265 3.21 -0.95 -9.47
C ALA A 265 4.65 -0.39 -9.29
N GLY A 266 5.65 -1.16 -9.71
CA GLY A 266 7.06 -0.72 -9.72
C GLY A 266 7.32 0.47 -10.64
N ALA A 267 6.58 0.62 -11.74
CA ALA A 267 6.70 1.78 -12.62
C ALA A 267 6.16 3.06 -11.94
N GLY A 268 5.01 2.96 -11.26
CA GLY A 268 4.49 4.07 -10.44
C GLY A 268 5.45 4.47 -9.31
N LEU A 269 6.00 3.48 -8.62
CA LEU A 269 7.04 3.68 -7.59
C LEU A 269 8.28 4.40 -8.14
N ALA A 270 8.83 3.94 -9.27
CA ALA A 270 10.00 4.57 -9.88
C ALA A 270 9.75 6.03 -10.28
N ARG A 271 8.55 6.37 -10.76
CA ARG A 271 8.17 7.75 -11.14
C ARG A 271 8.14 8.73 -9.97
N THR A 272 8.08 8.24 -8.73
CA THR A 272 8.20 9.07 -7.51
C THR A 272 9.65 9.28 -7.06
N GLY A 273 10.62 8.62 -7.69
CA GLY A 273 12.04 8.73 -7.36
C GLY A 273 12.66 7.55 -6.60
N SER A 274 11.96 6.41 -6.51
CA SER A 274 12.56 5.19 -5.98
C SER A 274 13.63 4.63 -6.92
N VAL A 275 14.69 4.08 -6.33
CA VAL A 275 15.76 3.36 -7.04
C VAL A 275 15.89 1.91 -6.58
N PHE A 276 14.90 1.40 -5.84
CA PHE A 276 14.94 0.07 -5.21
C PHE A 276 16.21 -0.14 -4.36
N GLY A 277 16.49 0.82 -3.46
CA GLY A 277 17.72 0.85 -2.67
C GLY A 277 17.95 -0.45 -1.89
N HIS A 278 19.22 -0.81 -1.67
CA HIS A 278 19.62 -2.12 -1.11
C HIS A 278 18.82 -2.57 0.12
N GLY A 279 18.59 -1.67 1.08
CA GLY A 279 17.86 -1.97 2.32
C GLY A 279 16.33 -1.95 2.19
N SER A 280 15.79 -1.79 0.97
CA SER A 280 14.36 -1.57 0.72
C SER A 280 13.57 -2.85 0.44
N GLY A 281 12.64 -3.22 1.31
CA GLY A 281 11.67 -4.27 1.02
C GLY A 281 10.57 -3.73 0.12
N ASP A 282 10.70 -3.93 -1.20
CA ASP A 282 9.77 -3.39 -2.20
C ASP A 282 8.98 -4.53 -2.83
N ILE A 283 7.73 -4.69 -2.41
CA ILE A 283 6.88 -5.83 -2.80
C ILE A 283 5.53 -5.32 -3.29
N ALA A 284 5.12 -5.79 -4.45
CA ALA A 284 3.81 -5.53 -5.03
C ALA A 284 2.94 -6.80 -5.05
N LEU A 285 1.66 -6.67 -4.74
CA LEU A 285 0.64 -7.70 -4.88
C LEU A 285 -0.50 -7.14 -5.74
N ALA A 286 -0.93 -7.89 -6.75
CA ALA A 286 -2.14 -7.57 -7.51
C ALA A 286 -3.18 -8.66 -7.33
N PHE A 287 -4.46 -8.29 -7.21
CA PHE A 287 -5.58 -9.23 -7.17
C PHE A 287 -6.80 -8.71 -7.95
N SER A 288 -7.68 -9.61 -8.36
CA SER A 288 -8.92 -9.27 -9.07
C SER A 288 -10.15 -9.64 -8.25
N THR A 289 -11.14 -8.76 -8.22
CA THR A 289 -12.45 -9.02 -7.59
C THR A 289 -13.49 -9.54 -8.60
N ALA A 290 -13.10 -9.82 -9.84
CA ALA A 290 -14.02 -10.21 -10.90
C ALA A 290 -14.66 -11.58 -10.69
N TYR A 291 -14.00 -12.46 -9.95
CA TYR A 291 -14.47 -13.81 -9.63
C TYR A 291 -13.79 -14.33 -8.35
N THR A 292 -14.35 -15.39 -7.79
CA THR A 292 -13.75 -16.14 -6.68
C THR A 292 -13.52 -17.60 -7.07
N VAL A 293 -12.57 -18.25 -6.40
CA VAL A 293 -12.22 -19.67 -6.55
C VAL A 293 -12.73 -20.42 -5.32
N PRO A 294 -13.71 -21.33 -5.48
CA PRO A 294 -14.28 -22.04 -4.34
C PRO A 294 -13.29 -23.04 -3.73
N GLN A 295 -13.28 -23.17 -2.40
CA GLN A 295 -12.53 -24.21 -1.69
C GLN A 295 -13.16 -25.60 -1.82
N GLN A 296 -14.50 -25.66 -1.91
CA GLN A 296 -15.26 -26.89 -1.91
C GLN A 296 -15.35 -27.49 -3.32
N ALA A 297 -14.99 -28.77 -3.46
CA ALA A 297 -14.95 -29.46 -4.75
C ALA A 297 -16.34 -29.69 -5.35
N GLU A 298 -17.39 -29.61 -4.54
CA GLU A 298 -18.80 -29.70 -4.96
C GLU A 298 -19.24 -28.45 -5.74
N ARG A 299 -18.53 -27.32 -5.56
CA ARG A 299 -18.79 -26.09 -6.30
C ARG A 299 -17.92 -26.08 -7.56
N PRO A 300 -18.50 -25.89 -8.75
CA PRO A 300 -17.73 -25.87 -9.99
C PRO A 300 -16.77 -24.69 -10.00
N MET A 301 -15.62 -24.89 -10.63
CA MET A 301 -14.68 -23.81 -10.91
C MET A 301 -15.32 -22.74 -11.82
N PRO A 302 -14.96 -21.46 -11.64
CA PRO A 302 -15.55 -20.37 -12.42
C PRO A 302 -15.10 -20.46 -13.89
N ALA A 303 -16.06 -20.44 -14.81
CA ALA A 303 -15.83 -20.35 -16.26
C ALA A 303 -16.00 -18.90 -16.71
N ILE A 304 -14.92 -18.11 -16.65
CA ILE A 304 -14.94 -16.67 -16.88
C ILE A 304 -14.19 -16.34 -18.17
N ALA A 305 -14.77 -15.46 -19.00
CA ALA A 305 -14.06 -14.89 -20.13
C ALA A 305 -13.02 -13.89 -19.63
N MET A 306 -11.74 -14.28 -19.67
CA MET A 306 -10.64 -13.40 -19.27
C MET A 306 -10.47 -12.22 -20.22
N LEU A 307 -9.94 -11.11 -19.69
CA LEU A 307 -9.53 -9.99 -20.53
C LEU A 307 -8.45 -10.46 -21.52
N HIS A 308 -8.65 -10.13 -22.79
CA HIS A 308 -7.70 -10.49 -23.84
C HIS A 308 -6.34 -9.80 -23.61
N GLU A 309 -5.25 -10.53 -23.80
CA GLU A 309 -3.89 -10.08 -23.47
C GLU A 309 -3.50 -8.77 -24.18
N THR A 310 -3.91 -8.60 -25.43
CA THR A 310 -3.62 -7.40 -26.24
C THR A 310 -4.42 -6.17 -25.82
N ARG A 311 -5.33 -6.30 -24.84
CA ARG A 311 -6.20 -5.23 -24.32
C ARG A 311 -5.83 -4.82 -22.90
N ILE A 312 -4.76 -5.35 -22.33
CA ILE A 312 -4.41 -5.16 -20.91
C ILE A 312 -3.65 -3.86 -20.62
N ASP A 313 -3.03 -3.22 -21.62
CA ASP A 313 -2.18 -2.04 -21.42
C ASP A 313 -2.88 -0.86 -20.71
N PRO A 314 -4.18 -0.57 -20.94
CA PRO A 314 -4.88 0.43 -20.15
C PRO A 314 -4.92 0.11 -18.63
N LEU A 315 -4.97 -1.17 -18.24
CA LEU A 315 -4.85 -1.56 -16.83
C LEU A 315 -3.43 -1.34 -16.30
N PHE A 316 -2.42 -1.53 -17.14
CA PHE A 316 -1.02 -1.28 -16.76
C PHE A 316 -0.74 0.20 -16.52
N GLU A 317 -1.26 1.08 -17.39
CA GLU A 317 -1.20 2.52 -17.20
C GLU A 317 -1.94 2.93 -15.93
N ALA A 318 -3.17 2.43 -15.74
CA ALA A 318 -3.98 2.69 -14.55
C ALA A 318 -3.29 2.23 -13.26
N ALA A 319 -2.65 1.07 -13.25
CA ALA A 319 -1.88 0.58 -12.09
C ALA A 319 -0.67 1.48 -11.77
N ALA A 320 0.08 1.90 -12.79
CA ALA A 320 1.21 2.79 -12.59
C ALA A 320 0.78 4.17 -12.05
N GLU A 321 -0.25 4.78 -12.65
CA GLU A 321 -0.78 6.07 -12.20
C GLU A 321 -1.42 5.99 -10.80
N ALA A 322 -2.18 4.92 -10.50
CA ALA A 322 -2.78 4.73 -9.18
C ALA A 322 -1.70 4.55 -8.10
N CYS A 323 -0.65 3.76 -8.36
CA CYS A 323 0.44 3.60 -7.41
C CYS A 323 1.23 4.90 -7.19
N GLU A 324 1.53 5.64 -8.26
CA GLU A 324 2.20 6.94 -8.14
C GLU A 324 1.35 7.93 -7.32
N GLN A 325 0.05 8.05 -7.61
CA GLN A 325 -0.87 8.88 -6.85
C GLN A 325 -1.00 8.44 -5.39
N ALA A 326 -1.06 7.13 -5.12
CA ALA A 326 -1.20 6.60 -3.76
C ALA A 326 0.02 6.92 -2.89
N ILE A 327 1.24 6.90 -3.45
CA ILE A 327 2.46 7.33 -2.74
C ILE A 327 2.39 8.83 -2.42
N ILE A 328 1.95 9.65 -3.38
CA ILE A 328 1.76 11.09 -3.14
C ILE A 328 0.68 11.33 -2.08
N ALA A 329 -0.41 10.55 -2.09
CA ALA A 329 -1.45 10.64 -1.08
C ALA A 329 -0.93 10.27 0.31
N ALA A 330 -0.08 9.24 0.43
CA ALA A 330 0.55 8.87 1.70
C ALA A 330 1.39 10.01 2.29
N LEU A 331 2.15 10.74 1.44
CA LEU A 331 2.95 11.88 1.85
C LEU A 331 2.10 13.09 2.22
N TRP A 332 1.15 13.46 1.35
CA TRP A 332 0.37 14.67 1.53
C TRP A 332 -0.66 14.54 2.62
N GLN A 333 -1.27 13.37 2.85
CA GLN A 333 -2.28 13.19 3.89
C GLN A 333 -1.69 12.89 5.26
N ALA A 334 -0.39 12.62 5.36
CA ALA A 334 0.26 12.39 6.64
C ALA A 334 0.36 13.65 7.50
N GLU A 335 0.21 13.45 8.81
CA GLU A 335 0.46 14.45 9.86
C GLU A 335 1.83 14.21 10.51
N GLY A 336 2.46 15.26 11.05
CA GLY A 336 3.74 15.13 11.74
C GLY A 336 3.66 14.16 12.93
N VAL A 337 4.68 13.32 13.10
CA VAL A 337 4.75 12.35 14.22
C VAL A 337 6.08 12.47 14.93
N ARG A 338 5.99 12.58 16.27
CA ARG A 338 7.12 12.42 17.19
C ARG A 338 7.14 10.97 17.69
N GLY A 339 8.32 10.40 17.80
CA GLY A 339 8.54 9.01 18.18
C GLY A 339 9.60 8.86 19.24
N ARG A 340 10.16 7.65 19.34
CA ARG A 340 11.23 7.30 20.29
C ARG A 340 12.42 8.25 20.17
N ASP A 341 13.15 8.41 21.27
CA ASP A 341 14.38 9.20 21.36
C ASP A 341 14.27 10.65 20.84
N GLY A 342 13.05 11.20 20.86
CA GLY A 342 12.78 12.56 20.36
C GLY A 342 12.80 12.69 18.84
N HIS A 343 12.92 11.58 18.09
CA HIS A 343 12.83 11.60 16.63
C HIS A 343 11.51 12.18 16.16
N HIS A 344 11.55 12.86 15.01
CA HIS A 344 10.39 13.52 14.43
C HIS A 344 10.42 13.42 12.91
N ARG A 345 9.23 13.25 12.32
CA ARG A 345 9.00 13.42 10.89
C ARG A 345 7.85 14.40 10.70
N ALA A 346 8.15 15.55 10.09
CA ALA A 346 7.15 16.55 9.76
C ALA A 346 6.27 16.10 8.60
N ALA A 347 5.08 16.71 8.49
CA ALA A 347 4.26 16.57 7.29
C ALA A 347 4.88 17.37 6.13
N ILE A 348 4.86 16.83 4.91
CA ILE A 348 5.49 17.52 3.77
C ILE A 348 4.83 18.88 3.46
N ARG A 349 3.52 19.02 3.74
CA ARG A 349 2.77 20.26 3.55
C ARG A 349 3.25 21.40 4.44
N GLU A 350 3.79 21.08 5.62
CA GLU A 350 4.37 22.08 6.54
C GLU A 350 5.71 22.59 6.02
N ALA A 351 6.51 21.70 5.41
CA ALA A 351 7.81 22.05 4.83
C ALA A 351 7.70 22.71 3.44
N ALA A 352 6.60 22.49 2.73
CA ALA A 352 6.37 23.02 1.40
C ALA A 352 4.97 23.67 1.30
N PRO A 353 4.70 24.78 2.00
CA PRO A 353 3.38 25.44 1.96
C PRO A 353 3.01 25.92 0.55
N ASP A 354 4.01 26.32 -0.24
CA ASP A 354 3.83 26.85 -1.60
C ASP A 354 3.91 25.78 -2.70
N TRP A 355 3.72 24.50 -2.34
CA TRP A 355 3.88 23.37 -3.26
C TRP A 355 3.06 23.50 -4.56
N ARG A 356 1.90 24.16 -4.51
CA ARG A 356 1.05 24.40 -5.69
C ARG A 356 1.74 25.28 -6.72
N GLN A 357 2.38 26.35 -6.27
CA GLN A 357 3.13 27.24 -7.15
C GLN A 357 4.29 26.47 -7.79
N TRP A 358 5.00 25.66 -7.01
CA TRP A 358 6.17 24.93 -7.52
C TRP A 358 5.81 23.91 -8.60
N LEU A 359 4.62 23.30 -8.50
CA LEU A 359 4.14 22.38 -9.53
C LEU A 359 3.60 23.12 -10.77
N ALA A 360 3.02 24.31 -10.59
CA ALA A 360 2.55 25.16 -11.67
C ALA A 360 3.70 25.83 -12.45
N ASP A 361 4.81 26.15 -11.80
CA ASP A 361 6.00 26.77 -12.40
C ASP A 361 6.55 25.87 -13.52
N THR A 362 6.44 26.29 -14.78
CA THR A 362 6.94 25.55 -15.95
C THR A 362 8.43 25.71 -16.22
N GLU A 363 9.10 26.61 -15.51
CA GLU A 363 10.55 26.83 -15.62
C GLU A 363 11.31 25.73 -14.85
N PHE A 364 11.68 24.67 -15.57
CA PHE A 364 12.64 23.65 -15.14
C PHE A 364 13.45 23.15 -16.34
#